data_AF-W2YQH0-F1
#
_entry.id   AF-W2YQH0-F1
#
_cell.length_a   1.000
_cell.length_b   1.000
_cell.length_c   1.000
_cell.angle_alpha   90.00
_cell.angle_beta   90.00
_cell.angle_gamma   90.00
#
_symmetry.space_group_name_H-M   'P 1'
#
loop_
_entity.id
_entity.type
_entity.pdbx_description
1 polymer ?
#
loop_
_entity_poly.entity_id
_entity_poly.type
_entity_poly.pdbx_seq_one_letter_code
_entity_poly.pdbx_strand_id
1 'polypeptide(L)'
;MLLGLAALLMASAVPTNLAEQVPAFEVPNFDYQTLSTGNTPNDVLDALKKDGIISFTNVPSYAQVHRSYLDSAAACAVSAQEVNAEFLLFKTLTDGTNRYTISTPSGQDADATATTTDAACPGYKTIYDEFSSLLELVVLNVATTLDATTFTTTDGYGKTVSSRKLMTDAVRLDHFHAYETPSLHERRLMSADSGTQASTSSKDDLSLELHEDDGMFIVFATPAFYKVNNDGANSTFKSVQAGGEDDSESGLIIQRRDGQRVRPILKPDQVTLMVGTGYNRWVGTSEQLPAVMHGMRMPEVKMTETQRLLRAWFGKMTLLPSYQRMLKQMDFGEHANTTAQYVQQGHQSDHQLLGCAPGRHLLASADAECSYKECIVKAGATAPSEGCSVVCNRGHSTDPAACSKSCSCTASSHSATSCWMLCVKDLDTCARSKQSCSGQTRVCS
;
A
#
# COMPACT_ATOMS: atom_id res chain seq x y z
N MET A 1 -27.05 -23.63 56.40
CA MET A 1 -25.79 -22.86 56.29
C MET A 1 -25.16 -23.24 54.96
N LEU A 2 -25.09 -22.28 54.02
CA LEU A 2 -24.63 -22.49 52.65
C LEU A 2 -23.10 -22.63 52.59
N LEU A 3 -22.62 -23.62 51.83
CA LEU A 3 -21.26 -23.68 51.30
C LEU A 3 -21.11 -22.67 50.14
N GLY A 4 -20.11 -21.80 50.22
CA GLY A 4 -19.72 -20.90 49.13
C GLY A 4 -18.69 -21.53 48.21
N LEU A 5 -19.03 -21.70 46.93
CA LEU A 5 -18.07 -21.92 45.84
C LEU A 5 -17.55 -20.53 45.40
N ALA A 6 -16.25 -20.30 45.53
CA ALA A 6 -15.57 -19.22 44.83
C ALA A 6 -15.09 -19.73 43.47
N ALA A 7 -15.72 -19.25 42.39
CA ALA A 7 -15.23 -19.47 41.03
C ALA A 7 -14.06 -18.50 40.76
N LEU A 8 -12.86 -19.04 40.57
CA LEU A 8 -11.73 -18.29 40.02
C LEU A 8 -11.99 -18.03 38.54
N LEU A 9 -12.33 -16.78 38.21
CA LEU A 9 -12.31 -16.27 36.84
C LEU A 9 -10.84 -16.20 36.40
N MET A 10 -10.40 -17.19 35.62
CA MET A 10 -9.16 -17.09 34.84
C MET A 10 -9.38 -16.01 33.79
N ALA A 11 -8.81 -14.83 34.01
CA ALA A 11 -8.73 -13.79 32.99
C ALA A 11 -7.87 -14.34 31.83
N SER A 12 -8.52 -14.74 30.73
CA SER A 12 -7.84 -15.05 29.48
C SER A 12 -7.08 -13.80 29.02
N ALA A 13 -5.77 -13.91 28.84
CA ALA A 13 -4.94 -12.85 28.29
C ALA A 13 -5.53 -12.41 26.94
N VAL A 14 -5.70 -11.11 26.77
CA VAL A 14 -6.09 -10.53 25.47
C VAL A 14 -4.90 -10.75 24.53
N PRO A 15 -5.07 -11.42 23.37
CA PRO A 15 -3.97 -11.70 22.47
C PRO A 15 -3.34 -10.39 21.98
N THR A 16 -2.04 -10.23 22.20
CA THR A 16 -1.31 -8.99 21.93
C THR A 16 -0.73 -8.95 20.52
N ASN A 17 -0.45 -10.10 19.89
CA ASN A 17 0.19 -10.15 18.57
C ASN A 17 -0.76 -10.57 17.43
N LEU A 18 -0.47 -10.13 16.20
CA LEU A 18 -1.26 -10.47 15.01
C LEU A 18 -1.29 -12.00 14.75
N ALA A 19 -0.18 -12.71 14.97
CA ALA A 19 -0.09 -14.16 14.90
C ALA A 19 -1.05 -14.90 15.84
N GLU A 20 -1.52 -14.26 16.91
CA GLU A 20 -2.51 -14.83 17.83
C GLU A 20 -3.96 -14.56 17.38
N GLN A 21 -4.16 -13.67 16.41
CA GLN A 21 -5.48 -13.21 15.94
C GLN A 21 -5.82 -13.69 14.52
N VAL A 22 -4.81 -13.91 13.67
CA VAL A 22 -4.96 -14.29 12.26
C VAL A 22 -4.14 -15.56 11.99
N PRO A 23 -4.76 -16.65 11.47
CA PRO A 23 -4.07 -17.92 11.26
C PRO A 23 -2.98 -17.80 10.18
N ALA A 24 -1.88 -18.50 10.40
CA ALA A 24 -0.80 -18.60 9.44
C ALA A 24 -1.25 -19.31 8.15
N PHE A 25 -0.68 -18.88 7.03
CA PHE A 25 -0.93 -19.46 5.71
C PHE A 25 0.41 -19.76 5.03
N GLU A 26 0.66 -21.05 4.79
CA GLU A 26 1.79 -21.50 4.00
C GLU A 26 1.52 -21.21 2.52
N VAL A 27 2.28 -20.27 1.96
CA VAL A 27 2.17 -19.94 0.54
C VAL A 27 2.66 -21.12 -0.30
N PRO A 28 1.91 -21.60 -1.30
CA PRO A 28 2.39 -22.63 -2.21
C PRO A 28 3.73 -22.24 -2.83
N ASN A 29 4.76 -23.04 -2.57
CA ASN A 29 6.13 -22.74 -2.94
C ASN A 29 6.66 -23.71 -3.99
N PHE A 30 7.32 -23.18 -5.02
CA PHE A 30 7.88 -23.95 -6.13
C PHE A 30 9.38 -23.70 -6.25
N ASP A 31 10.14 -24.73 -6.62
CA ASP A 31 11.54 -24.55 -6.97
C ASP A 31 11.64 -23.86 -8.33
N TYR A 32 12.34 -22.71 -8.35
CA TYR A 32 12.53 -21.90 -9.54
C TYR A 32 13.19 -22.68 -10.69
N GLN A 33 14.07 -23.63 -10.39
CA GLN A 33 14.81 -24.40 -11.39
C GLN A 33 13.94 -25.45 -12.08
N THR A 34 12.82 -25.85 -11.48
CA THR A 34 11.94 -26.91 -11.98
C THR A 34 10.66 -26.38 -12.62
N LEU A 35 10.50 -25.07 -12.72
CA LEU A 35 9.28 -24.41 -13.21
C LEU A 35 8.82 -24.83 -14.62
N SER A 36 9.72 -25.38 -15.43
CA SER A 36 9.43 -25.88 -16.79
C SER A 36 9.45 -27.42 -16.90
N THR A 37 9.55 -28.13 -15.78
CA THR A 37 9.77 -29.59 -15.75
C THR A 37 8.55 -30.35 -15.25
N GLY A 38 8.29 -31.51 -15.84
CA GLY A 38 7.23 -32.42 -15.40
C GLY A 38 5.84 -31.76 -15.38
N ASN A 39 5.09 -31.97 -14.30
CA ASN A 39 3.76 -31.37 -14.10
C ASN A 39 3.81 -30.01 -13.38
N THR A 40 5.00 -29.53 -12.99
CA THR A 40 5.17 -28.27 -12.25
C THR A 40 4.41 -27.10 -12.87
N PRO A 41 4.37 -26.90 -14.21
CA PRO A 41 3.56 -25.85 -14.80
C PRO A 41 2.07 -25.90 -14.43
N ASN A 42 1.46 -27.08 -14.46
CA ASN A 42 0.05 -27.24 -14.10
C ASN A 42 -0.16 -27.04 -12.59
N ASP A 43 0.78 -27.51 -11.75
CA ASP A 43 0.71 -27.31 -10.30
C ASP A 43 0.79 -25.81 -9.94
N VAL A 44 1.63 -25.04 -10.65
CA VAL A 44 1.71 -23.57 -10.53
C VAL A 44 0.38 -22.92 -10.93
N LEU A 45 -0.19 -23.31 -12.08
CA LEU A 45 -1.49 -22.80 -12.53
C LEU A 45 -2.60 -23.11 -11.51
N ASP A 46 -2.64 -24.32 -10.97
CA ASP A 46 -3.64 -24.74 -9.98
C ASP A 46 -3.51 -23.96 -8.66
N ALA A 47 -2.29 -23.69 -8.20
CA ALA A 47 -2.06 -22.86 -7.02
C ALA A 47 -2.53 -21.41 -7.25
N LEU A 48 -2.22 -20.82 -8.41
CA LEU A 48 -2.68 -19.48 -8.78
C LEU A 48 -4.21 -19.43 -8.89
N LYS A 49 -4.85 -20.42 -9.51
CA LYS A 49 -6.32 -20.51 -9.61
C LYS A 49 -7.00 -20.59 -8.25
N LYS A 50 -6.33 -21.16 -7.24
CA LYS A 50 -6.89 -21.37 -5.91
C LYS A 50 -6.92 -20.09 -5.08
N ASP A 51 -5.76 -19.50 -4.84
CA ASP A 51 -5.59 -18.38 -3.90
C ASP A 51 -4.89 -17.15 -4.53
N GLY A 52 -4.41 -17.23 -5.78
CA GLY A 52 -3.79 -16.11 -6.49
C GLY A 52 -2.39 -15.74 -6.01
N ILE A 53 -1.81 -16.49 -5.08
CA ILE A 53 -0.50 -16.24 -4.45
C ILE A 53 0.38 -17.49 -4.50
N ILE A 54 1.64 -17.32 -4.87
CA ILE A 54 2.68 -18.37 -4.90
C ILE A 54 4.04 -17.80 -4.53
N SER A 55 4.97 -18.67 -4.13
CA SER A 55 6.36 -18.32 -3.84
C SER A 55 7.34 -19.18 -4.64
N PHE A 56 8.56 -18.67 -4.80
CA PHE A 56 9.66 -19.35 -5.48
C PHE A 56 10.89 -19.42 -4.57
N THR A 57 11.42 -20.63 -4.39
CA THR A 57 12.73 -20.88 -3.77
C THR A 57 13.81 -21.11 -4.83
N ASN A 58 15.08 -21.05 -4.43
CA ASN A 58 16.22 -21.35 -5.29
C ASN A 58 16.35 -20.43 -6.52
N VAL A 59 15.85 -19.19 -6.41
CA VAL A 59 16.08 -18.14 -7.41
C VAL A 59 17.56 -17.74 -7.36
N PRO A 60 18.32 -17.88 -8.47
CA PRO A 60 19.75 -17.61 -8.48
C PRO A 60 20.08 -16.21 -7.97
N SER A 61 21.07 -16.12 -7.08
CA SER A 61 21.58 -14.86 -6.47
C SER A 61 20.58 -14.04 -5.64
N TYR A 62 19.31 -14.45 -5.55
CA TYR A 62 18.25 -13.66 -4.90
C TYR A 62 18.55 -13.33 -3.44
N ALA A 63 18.99 -14.32 -2.65
CA ALA A 63 19.26 -14.14 -1.22
C ALA A 63 20.29 -13.02 -0.93
N GLN A 64 21.29 -12.85 -1.79
CA GLN A 64 22.30 -11.80 -1.64
C GLN A 64 21.78 -10.44 -2.16
N VAL A 65 21.18 -10.44 -3.35
CA VAL A 65 20.80 -9.21 -4.05
C VAL A 65 19.62 -8.52 -3.35
N HIS A 66 18.61 -9.27 -2.89
CA HIS A 66 17.43 -8.65 -2.24
C HIS A 66 17.82 -7.91 -0.95
N ARG A 67 18.74 -8.48 -0.16
CA ARG A 67 19.15 -7.88 1.10
C ARG A 67 19.96 -6.61 0.86
N SER A 68 20.91 -6.66 -0.07
CA SER A 68 21.68 -5.49 -0.50
C SER A 68 20.76 -4.35 -0.96
N TYR A 69 19.74 -4.69 -1.76
CA TYR A 69 18.76 -3.72 -2.24
C TYR A 69 17.90 -3.13 -1.12
N LEU A 70 17.27 -3.95 -0.27
CA LEU A 70 16.40 -3.45 0.81
C LEU A 70 17.17 -2.60 1.81
N ASP A 71 18.41 -2.97 2.16
CA ASP A 71 19.28 -2.19 3.04
C ASP A 71 19.60 -0.82 2.41
N SER A 72 20.00 -0.81 1.12
CA SER A 72 20.32 0.42 0.38
C SER A 72 19.11 1.33 0.20
N ALA A 73 17.96 0.77 -0.19
CA ALA A 73 16.74 1.51 -0.45
C ALA A 73 16.14 2.10 0.83
N ALA A 74 16.18 1.36 1.94
CA ALA A 74 15.70 1.85 3.22
C ALA A 74 16.59 2.97 3.78
N ALA A 75 17.91 2.83 3.69
CA ALA A 75 18.84 3.89 4.06
C ALA A 75 18.63 5.15 3.20
N CYS A 76 18.44 4.97 1.89
CA CYS A 76 18.15 6.07 0.97
C CYS A 76 16.83 6.77 1.30
N ALA A 77 15.76 6.03 1.61
CA ALA A 77 14.48 6.64 1.97
C ALA A 77 14.57 7.46 3.26
N VAL A 78 15.31 6.97 4.28
CA VAL A 78 15.52 7.69 5.54
C VAL A 78 16.32 8.98 5.31
N SER A 79 17.42 8.93 4.55
CA SER A 79 18.22 10.13 4.28
C SER A 79 17.48 11.13 3.38
N ALA A 80 16.76 10.64 2.36
CA ALA A 80 15.97 11.45 1.45
C ALA A 80 14.81 12.16 2.16
N GLN A 81 14.23 11.53 3.19
CA GLN A 81 13.21 12.14 4.04
C GLN A 81 13.75 13.36 4.80
N GLU A 82 14.98 13.32 5.33
CA GLU A 82 15.59 14.42 6.10
C GLU A 82 15.75 15.69 5.26
N VAL A 83 16.00 15.53 3.96
CA VAL A 83 16.20 16.64 3.00
C VAL A 83 14.98 16.91 2.13
N ASN A 84 13.86 16.22 2.36
CA ASN A 84 12.62 16.31 1.58
C ASN A 84 12.87 16.17 0.06
N ALA A 85 13.57 15.10 -0.34
CA ALA A 85 13.94 14.88 -1.73
C ALA A 85 12.71 14.70 -2.65
N GLU A 86 12.73 15.36 -3.81
CA GLU A 86 11.57 15.43 -4.73
C GLU A 86 11.08 14.08 -5.24
N PHE A 87 11.98 13.10 -5.42
CA PHE A 87 11.62 11.76 -5.89
C PHE A 87 10.90 10.91 -4.83
N LEU A 88 10.94 11.31 -3.56
CA LEU A 88 10.39 10.54 -2.46
C LEU A 88 8.94 10.96 -2.21
N LEU A 89 8.00 10.10 -2.59
CA LEU A 89 6.59 10.34 -2.32
C LEU A 89 6.27 10.03 -0.86
N PHE A 90 5.35 10.79 -0.26
CA PHE A 90 5.00 10.65 1.16
C PHE A 90 3.47 10.58 1.37
N LYS A 91 3.03 9.72 2.30
CA LYS A 91 1.64 9.64 2.77
C LYS A 91 1.59 9.16 4.22
N THR A 92 0.82 9.81 5.08
CA THR A 92 0.46 9.29 6.40
C THR A 92 -0.80 8.42 6.30
N LEU A 93 -0.78 7.23 6.90
CA LEU A 93 -1.86 6.26 6.94
C LEU A 93 -2.78 6.50 8.15
N THR A 94 -3.90 5.78 8.20
CA THR A 94 -4.97 5.96 9.20
C THR A 94 -4.50 5.73 10.63
N ASP A 95 -3.56 4.81 10.84
CA ASP A 95 -2.97 4.50 12.15
C ASP A 95 -1.77 5.41 12.52
N GLY A 96 -1.51 6.45 11.72
CA GLY A 96 -0.37 7.35 11.88
C GLY A 96 0.94 6.82 11.31
N THR A 97 0.98 5.62 10.72
CA THR A 97 2.15 5.11 10.00
C THR A 97 2.45 6.00 8.80
N ASN A 98 3.69 6.43 8.66
CA ASN A 98 4.16 7.17 7.50
C ASN A 98 4.65 6.22 6.43
N ARG A 99 4.21 6.40 5.18
CA ARG A 99 4.70 5.66 4.02
C ARG A 99 5.49 6.58 3.12
N TYR A 100 6.74 6.21 2.89
CA TYR A 100 7.62 6.81 1.89
C TYR A 100 7.76 5.87 0.70
N THR A 101 7.67 6.40 -0.51
CA THR A 101 7.72 5.60 -1.74
C THR A 101 8.76 6.13 -2.70
N ILE A 102 9.63 5.23 -3.17
CA ILE A 102 10.44 5.44 -4.36
C ILE A 102 9.76 4.66 -5.48
N SER A 103 9.30 5.36 -6.52
CA SER A 103 8.66 4.76 -7.68
C SER A 103 9.60 4.83 -8.87
N THR A 104 9.77 3.73 -9.59
CA THR A 104 10.68 3.69 -10.74
C THR A 104 10.04 2.89 -11.88
N PRO A 105 9.83 3.51 -13.06
CA PRO A 105 9.49 2.78 -14.26
C PRO A 105 10.60 1.78 -14.61
N SER A 106 10.23 0.56 -15.00
CA SER A 106 11.17 -0.46 -15.46
C SER A 106 10.59 -1.34 -16.57
N GLY A 107 11.34 -2.36 -16.99
CA GLY A 107 10.99 -3.14 -18.18
C GLY A 107 11.12 -2.29 -19.44
N GLN A 108 10.08 -2.25 -20.28
CA GLN A 108 10.07 -1.47 -21.53
C GLN A 108 10.18 0.05 -21.30
N ASP A 109 9.69 0.56 -20.16
CA ASP A 109 9.72 1.98 -19.81
C ASP A 109 10.94 2.35 -18.94
N ALA A 110 11.93 1.45 -18.83
CA ALA A 110 13.14 1.72 -18.07
C ALA A 110 13.93 2.89 -18.68
N ASP A 111 14.09 3.97 -17.91
CA ASP A 111 14.98 5.07 -18.28
C ASP A 111 16.39 4.79 -17.73
N ALA A 112 17.30 4.33 -18.60
CA ALA A 112 18.68 4.09 -18.24
C ALA A 112 19.44 5.37 -17.82
N THR A 113 18.92 6.54 -18.16
CA THR A 113 19.52 7.85 -17.87
C THR A 113 18.99 8.51 -16.60
N ALA A 114 17.97 7.92 -15.98
CA ALA A 114 17.41 8.41 -14.71
C ALA A 114 18.46 8.35 -13.60
N THR A 115 18.84 9.50 -13.07
CA THR A 115 19.88 9.66 -12.03
C THR A 115 19.39 10.42 -10.80
N THR A 116 18.11 10.79 -10.74
CA THR A 116 17.53 11.62 -9.67
C THR A 116 17.73 11.00 -8.28
N THR A 117 17.46 9.70 -8.13
CA THR A 117 17.67 9.00 -6.86
C THR A 117 19.17 8.88 -6.52
N ASP A 118 20.01 8.63 -7.52
CA ASP A 118 21.47 8.52 -7.36
C ASP A 118 22.12 9.82 -6.89
N ALA A 119 21.57 10.98 -7.27
CA ALA A 119 22.06 12.27 -6.82
C ALA A 119 21.93 12.44 -5.30
N ALA A 120 20.87 11.87 -4.69
CA ALA A 120 20.67 11.88 -3.24
C ALA A 120 21.30 10.64 -2.55
N CYS A 121 21.37 9.52 -3.27
CA CYS A 121 21.80 8.22 -2.75
C CYS A 121 22.82 7.58 -3.72
N PRO A 122 24.11 7.99 -3.68
CA PRO A 122 25.10 7.50 -4.62
C PRO A 122 25.22 5.98 -4.63
N GLY A 123 25.13 5.37 -5.81
CA GLY A 123 25.23 3.92 -6.02
C GLY A 123 23.91 3.16 -5.91
N TYR A 124 22.80 3.83 -5.59
CA TYR A 124 21.47 3.22 -5.50
C TYR A 124 21.06 2.53 -6.81
N LYS A 125 21.25 3.20 -7.96
CA LYS A 125 20.85 2.71 -9.28
C LYS A 125 21.49 1.38 -9.61
N THR A 126 22.78 1.20 -9.31
CA THR A 126 23.48 -0.05 -9.61
C THR A 126 22.85 -1.22 -8.86
N ILE A 127 22.55 -1.05 -7.57
CA ILE A 127 21.94 -2.09 -6.74
C ILE A 127 20.48 -2.32 -7.16
N TYR A 128 19.74 -1.26 -7.46
CA TYR A 128 18.39 -1.33 -7.99
C TYR A 128 18.32 -2.08 -9.33
N ASP A 129 19.18 -1.74 -10.29
CA ASP A 129 19.19 -2.34 -11.62
C ASP A 129 19.49 -3.84 -11.54
N GLU A 130 20.43 -4.26 -10.68
CA GLU A 130 20.75 -5.67 -10.42
C GLU A 130 19.52 -6.42 -9.88
N PHE A 131 18.87 -5.86 -8.86
CA PHE A 131 17.71 -6.48 -8.22
C PHE A 131 16.47 -6.50 -9.12
N SER A 132 16.18 -5.38 -9.79
CA SER A 132 15.05 -5.24 -10.70
C SER A 132 15.18 -6.19 -11.90
N SER A 133 16.39 -6.34 -12.45
CA SER A 133 16.66 -7.28 -13.54
C SER A 133 16.50 -8.74 -13.11
N LEU A 134 16.89 -9.09 -11.88
CA LEU A 134 16.67 -10.44 -11.35
C LEU A 134 15.17 -10.76 -11.28
N LEU A 135 14.36 -9.85 -10.73
CA LEU A 135 12.91 -10.05 -10.65
C LEU A 135 12.24 -10.03 -12.03
N GLU A 136 12.79 -9.31 -13.01
CA GLU A 136 12.35 -9.37 -14.40
C GLU A 136 12.45 -10.79 -14.97
N LEU A 137 13.55 -11.49 -14.70
CA LEU A 137 13.72 -12.89 -15.11
C LEU A 137 12.70 -13.81 -14.45
N VAL A 138 12.39 -13.58 -13.17
CA VAL A 138 11.36 -14.36 -12.46
C VAL A 138 10.02 -14.21 -13.15
N VAL A 139 9.62 -12.96 -13.44
CA VAL A 139 8.37 -12.67 -14.14
C VAL A 139 8.30 -13.40 -15.49
N LEU A 140 9.34 -13.28 -16.29
CA LEU A 140 9.38 -13.89 -17.62
C LEU A 140 9.34 -15.43 -17.55
N ASN A 141 9.93 -16.04 -16.52
CA ASN A 141 9.86 -17.48 -16.32
C ASN A 141 8.49 -17.95 -15.86
N VAL A 142 7.81 -17.23 -14.97
CA VAL A 142 6.40 -17.52 -14.63
C VAL A 142 5.52 -17.45 -15.89
N ALA A 143 5.74 -16.46 -16.74
CA ALA A 143 5.02 -16.33 -18.00
C ALA A 143 5.25 -17.54 -18.93
N THR A 144 6.50 -18.00 -19.05
CA THR A 144 6.83 -19.22 -19.80
C THR A 144 6.22 -20.47 -19.18
N THR A 145 6.16 -20.57 -17.85
CA THR A 145 5.50 -21.66 -17.15
C THR A 145 4.01 -21.70 -17.46
N LEU A 146 3.33 -20.55 -17.45
CA LEU A 146 1.91 -20.48 -17.83
C LEU A 146 1.69 -20.89 -19.30
N ASP A 147 2.58 -20.50 -20.21
CA ASP A 147 2.53 -20.92 -21.62
C ASP A 147 2.70 -22.44 -21.83
N ALA A 148 3.25 -23.16 -20.84
CA ALA A 148 3.37 -24.62 -20.86
C ALA A 148 2.11 -25.34 -20.35
N THR A 149 1.03 -24.62 -20.06
CA THR A 149 -0.25 -25.16 -19.55
C THR A 149 -1.39 -24.94 -20.54
N THR A 150 -2.63 -25.24 -20.13
CA THR A 150 -3.86 -24.88 -20.87
C THR A 150 -4.29 -23.41 -20.67
N PHE A 151 -3.53 -22.64 -19.89
CA PHE A 151 -3.79 -21.22 -19.71
C PHE A 151 -3.51 -20.44 -21.00
N THR A 152 -4.52 -19.72 -21.48
CA THR A 152 -4.40 -18.86 -22.67
C THR A 152 -4.90 -17.47 -22.34
N THR A 153 -4.33 -16.46 -23.02
CA THR A 153 -4.78 -15.08 -22.89
C THR A 153 -5.20 -14.51 -24.24
N THR A 154 -6.14 -13.57 -24.24
CA THR A 154 -6.58 -12.83 -25.42
C THR A 154 -6.58 -11.33 -25.16
N ASP A 155 -6.19 -10.53 -26.14
CA ASP A 155 -6.28 -9.07 -26.07
C ASP A 155 -7.71 -8.53 -26.25
N GLY A 156 -7.87 -7.20 -26.19
CA GLY A 156 -9.14 -6.52 -26.45
C GLY A 156 -9.70 -6.67 -27.87
N TYR A 157 -8.92 -7.23 -28.81
CA TYR A 157 -9.37 -7.62 -30.15
C TYR A 157 -9.80 -9.09 -30.24
N GLY A 158 -9.69 -9.84 -29.14
CA GLY A 158 -9.97 -11.28 -29.09
C GLY A 158 -8.85 -12.13 -29.71
N LYS A 159 -7.67 -11.55 -29.98
CA LYS A 159 -6.54 -12.30 -30.52
C LYS A 159 -5.79 -12.98 -29.38
N THR A 160 -5.47 -14.26 -29.55
CA THR A 160 -4.64 -15.00 -28.60
C THR A 160 -3.23 -14.41 -28.51
N VAL A 161 -2.79 -14.18 -27.29
CA VAL A 161 -1.44 -13.73 -26.93
C VAL A 161 -0.88 -14.73 -25.93
N SER A 162 0.38 -15.14 -26.11
CA SER A 162 1.04 -15.98 -25.12
C SER A 162 1.37 -15.15 -23.88
N SER A 163 1.34 -15.75 -22.70
CA SER A 163 1.74 -15.13 -21.44
C SER A 163 3.16 -14.56 -21.55
N ARG A 164 4.10 -15.30 -22.15
CA ARG A 164 5.47 -14.81 -22.35
C ARG A 164 5.52 -13.56 -23.22
N LYS A 165 4.76 -13.51 -24.31
CA LYS A 165 4.67 -12.31 -25.15
C LYS A 165 4.07 -11.14 -24.36
N LEU A 166 2.97 -11.39 -23.66
CA LEU A 166 2.28 -10.38 -22.86
C LEU A 166 3.22 -9.77 -21.80
N MET A 167 4.03 -10.57 -21.12
CA MET A 167 4.98 -10.09 -20.11
C MET A 167 6.25 -9.45 -20.67
N THR A 168 6.66 -9.83 -21.89
CA THR A 168 7.80 -9.21 -22.57
C THR A 168 7.45 -7.80 -23.07
N ASP A 169 6.21 -7.62 -23.52
CA ASP A 169 5.70 -6.34 -24.00
C ASP A 169 5.19 -5.45 -22.85
N ALA A 170 5.01 -6.02 -21.65
CA ALA A 170 4.52 -5.32 -20.46
C ALA A 170 5.49 -4.22 -19.99
N VAL A 171 4.91 -3.18 -19.41
CA VAL A 171 5.66 -2.15 -18.68
C VAL A 171 5.66 -2.50 -17.20
N ARG A 172 6.69 -2.06 -16.47
CA ARG A 172 6.82 -2.33 -15.03
C ARG A 172 6.80 -1.04 -14.24
N LEU A 173 6.17 -1.13 -13.09
CA LEU A 173 6.22 -0.09 -12.09
C LEU A 173 6.78 -0.71 -10.81
N ASP A 174 8.03 -0.37 -10.54
CA ASP A 174 8.71 -0.81 -9.33
C ASP A 174 8.43 0.18 -8.21
N HIS A 175 8.03 -0.36 -7.07
CA HIS A 175 7.74 0.42 -5.88
C HIS A 175 8.56 -0.11 -4.72
N PHE A 176 9.41 0.76 -4.19
CA PHE A 176 9.92 0.60 -2.84
C PHE A 176 9.04 1.39 -1.87
N HIS A 177 8.65 0.75 -0.77
CA HIS A 177 7.91 1.38 0.32
C HIS A 177 8.69 1.24 1.63
N ALA A 178 8.93 2.37 2.29
CA ALA A 178 9.35 2.44 3.68
C ALA A 178 8.16 2.88 4.53
N TYR A 179 7.61 1.96 5.33
CA TYR A 179 6.55 2.24 6.29
C TYR A 179 7.18 2.47 7.66
N GLU A 180 7.02 3.66 8.21
CA GLU A 180 7.59 4.07 9.49
C GLU A 180 6.46 4.30 10.52
N THR A 181 6.48 3.52 11.60
CA THR A 181 5.57 3.74 12.73
C THR A 181 5.94 5.00 13.51
N PRO A 182 4.95 5.70 14.10
CA PRO A 182 5.23 6.77 15.05
C PRO A 182 5.97 6.20 16.29
N SER A 183 6.90 6.98 16.82
CA SER A 183 7.61 6.64 18.06
C SER A 183 6.63 6.55 19.23
N LEU A 184 7.04 5.94 20.34
CA LEU A 184 6.20 5.87 21.54
C LEU A 184 5.89 7.28 22.08
N HIS A 185 6.86 8.19 22.01
CA HIS A 185 6.67 9.58 22.38
C HIS A 185 5.61 10.26 21.51
N GLU A 186 5.70 10.13 20.18
CA GLU A 186 4.73 10.70 19.23
C GLU A 186 3.32 10.15 19.44
N ARG A 187 3.20 8.83 19.64
CA ARG A 187 1.90 8.20 19.94
C ARG A 187 1.25 8.76 21.20
N ARG A 188 2.03 9.04 22.25
CA ARG A 188 1.50 9.67 23.47
C ARG A 188 1.05 11.10 23.23
N LEU A 189 1.80 11.88 22.44
CA LEU A 189 1.38 13.24 22.07
C LEU A 189 0.06 13.21 21.28
N MET A 190 -0.06 12.32 20.29
CA MET A 190 -1.29 12.15 19.51
C MET A 190 -2.49 11.73 20.38
N SER A 191 -2.26 10.84 21.36
CA SER A 191 -3.30 10.41 22.30
C SER A 191 -3.73 11.53 23.27
N ALA A 192 -2.79 12.37 23.69
CA ALA A 192 -3.07 13.50 24.57
C ALA A 192 -3.90 14.59 23.88
N ASP A 193 -3.62 14.87 22.60
CA ASP A 193 -4.36 15.86 21.80
C ASP A 193 -5.77 15.38 21.42
N SER A 194 -5.98 14.06 21.31
CA SER A 194 -7.26 13.48 20.88
C SER A 194 -8.28 13.32 22.01
N GLY A 195 -7.89 13.54 23.28
CA GLY A 195 -8.76 13.38 24.45
C GLY A 195 -9.27 11.95 24.71
N THR A 196 -8.99 11.01 23.80
CA THR A 196 -9.27 9.58 23.90
C THR A 196 -8.10 8.89 24.61
N GLN A 197 -8.37 8.22 25.73
CA GLN A 197 -7.47 7.16 26.19
C GLN A 197 -7.27 6.20 25.02
N ALA A 198 -6.00 5.90 24.69
CA ALA A 198 -5.63 4.97 23.64
C ALA A 198 -6.45 3.68 23.80
N SER A 199 -7.53 3.55 23.03
CA SER A 199 -8.39 2.39 23.11
C SER A 199 -7.58 1.25 22.55
N THR A 200 -7.36 0.25 23.39
CA THR A 200 -6.78 -1.04 23.02
C THR A 200 -7.42 -1.57 21.75
N SER A 201 -6.58 -1.72 20.72
CA SER A 201 -6.74 -2.54 19.52
C SER A 201 -8.17 -2.75 19.03
N SER A 202 -8.60 -2.00 18.03
CA SER A 202 -9.75 -2.44 17.26
C SER A 202 -9.34 -3.71 16.50
N LYS A 203 -10.23 -4.70 16.41
CA LYS A 203 -9.95 -5.99 15.76
C LYS A 203 -9.69 -5.88 14.24
N ASP A 204 -9.71 -4.67 13.69
CA ASP A 204 -9.54 -4.32 12.28
C ASP A 204 -8.32 -3.41 12.03
N ASP A 205 -7.38 -3.27 12.97
CA ASP A 205 -6.21 -2.37 12.91
C ASP A 205 -5.17 -2.76 11.83
N LEU A 206 -5.54 -2.60 10.55
CA LEU A 206 -4.63 -2.60 9.43
C LEU A 206 -4.01 -1.20 9.27
N SER A 207 -2.68 -1.14 9.19
CA SER A 207 -1.95 0.08 8.83
C SER A 207 -2.24 0.48 7.38
N LEU A 208 -2.33 -0.50 6.48
CA LEU A 208 -2.80 -0.36 5.11
C LEU A 208 -4.01 -1.27 4.92
N GLU A 209 -5.14 -0.66 4.59
CA GLU A 209 -6.42 -1.33 4.42
C GLU A 209 -6.39 -2.41 3.32
N LEU A 210 -7.38 -3.31 3.37
CA LEU A 210 -7.52 -4.36 2.36
C LEU A 210 -7.77 -3.74 0.98
N HIS A 211 -6.97 -4.14 0.00
CA HIS A 211 -7.09 -3.76 -1.40
C HIS A 211 -6.64 -4.90 -2.32
N GLU A 212 -7.01 -4.82 -3.59
CA GLU A 212 -6.45 -5.66 -4.65
C GLU A 212 -5.59 -4.78 -5.55
N ASP A 213 -4.48 -5.31 -6.04
CA ASP A 213 -3.65 -4.54 -6.97
C ASP A 213 -4.28 -4.44 -8.37
N ASP A 214 -4.04 -3.34 -9.09
CA ASP A 214 -4.59 -3.12 -10.43
C ASP A 214 -3.79 -3.88 -11.50
N GLY A 215 -2.50 -4.15 -11.27
CA GLY A 215 -1.60 -4.89 -12.16
C GLY A 215 -2.07 -6.29 -12.56
N MET A 216 -1.44 -6.91 -13.56
CA MET A 216 -1.67 -8.33 -13.87
C MET A 216 -1.16 -9.22 -12.73
N PHE A 217 0.03 -8.93 -12.22
CA PHE A 217 0.55 -9.45 -10.96
C PHE A 217 1.58 -8.48 -10.40
N ILE A 218 1.91 -8.70 -9.14
CA ILE A 218 3.04 -8.09 -8.45
C ILE A 218 3.99 -9.18 -7.98
N VAL A 219 5.27 -9.02 -8.29
CA VAL A 219 6.34 -9.86 -7.74
C VAL A 219 7.10 -9.06 -6.70
N PHE A 220 7.21 -9.57 -5.49
CA PHE A 220 7.76 -8.82 -4.37
C PHE A 220 8.71 -9.65 -3.50
N ALA A 221 9.54 -8.92 -2.77
CA ALA A 221 10.42 -9.49 -1.77
C ALA A 221 9.75 -9.54 -0.40
N THR A 222 10.14 -10.54 0.39
CA THR A 222 9.86 -10.55 1.83
C THR A 222 10.41 -9.25 2.45
N PRO A 223 9.60 -8.53 3.25
CA PRO A 223 10.01 -7.25 3.81
C PRO A 223 11.15 -7.39 4.81
N ALA A 224 11.97 -6.35 4.91
CA ALA A 224 12.99 -6.20 5.95
C ALA A 224 12.58 -5.14 6.97
N PHE A 225 13.08 -5.27 8.20
CA PHE A 225 12.70 -4.39 9.30
C PHE A 225 13.91 -3.72 9.93
N TYR A 226 13.73 -2.46 10.31
CA TYR A 226 14.79 -1.63 10.85
C TYR A 226 14.27 -0.78 12.01
N LYS A 227 15.11 -0.63 13.03
CA LYS A 227 14.93 0.42 14.04
C LYS A 227 15.64 1.67 13.55
N VAL A 228 14.88 2.74 13.45
CA VAL A 228 15.36 4.08 13.14
C VAL A 228 15.31 4.88 14.42
N ASN A 229 16.38 5.62 14.71
CA ASN A 229 16.42 6.56 15.82
C ASN A 229 17.01 7.87 15.31
N ASN A 230 16.30 8.98 15.50
CA ASN A 230 16.73 10.31 15.07
C ASN A 230 16.98 11.19 16.31
N ASP A 231 18.01 10.85 17.07
CA ASP A 231 18.48 11.66 18.22
C ASP A 231 19.42 12.79 17.75
N GLY A 232 18.99 13.59 16.77
CA GLY A 232 19.80 14.67 16.20
C GLY A 232 20.93 14.18 15.29
N ALA A 233 22.19 14.46 15.64
CA ALA A 233 23.34 14.36 14.72
C ALA A 233 23.75 12.92 14.30
N ASN A 234 23.20 11.88 14.92
CA ASN A 234 23.52 10.48 14.60
C ASN A 234 22.23 9.67 14.46
N SER A 235 21.67 9.62 13.25
CA SER A 235 20.60 8.69 12.95
C SER A 235 21.15 7.25 12.98
N THR A 236 20.59 6.39 13.82
CA THR A 236 20.97 4.98 13.85
C THR A 236 19.96 4.16 13.06
N PHE A 237 20.47 3.36 12.12
CA PHE A 237 19.68 2.48 11.27
C PHE A 237 20.11 1.03 11.52
N LYS A 238 19.29 0.25 12.25
CA LYS A 238 19.64 -1.11 12.68
C LYS A 238 18.62 -2.13 12.21
N SER A 239 19.05 -3.12 11.43
CA SER A 239 18.22 -4.26 11.04
C SER A 239 17.76 -5.06 12.27
N VAL A 240 16.49 -5.46 12.27
CA VAL A 240 15.85 -6.25 13.32
C VAL A 240 14.93 -7.30 12.71
N GLN A 241 14.62 -8.32 13.49
CA GLN A 241 13.55 -9.27 13.17
C GLN A 241 12.25 -8.78 13.79
N ALA A 242 11.15 -8.84 13.03
CA ALA A 242 9.84 -8.36 13.47
C ALA A 242 8.85 -9.48 13.84
N GLY A 243 9.32 -10.72 13.95
CA GLY A 243 8.52 -11.88 14.35
C GLY A 243 9.13 -12.68 15.49
N GLY A 244 8.30 -13.58 16.05
CA GLY A 244 8.76 -14.68 16.90
C GLY A 244 9.64 -15.68 16.14
N GLU A 245 9.80 -16.89 16.67
CA GLU A 245 10.77 -17.89 16.17
C GLU A 245 10.57 -18.38 14.71
N ASP A 246 9.48 -18.03 14.02
CA ASP A 246 9.04 -18.67 12.78
C ASP A 246 8.92 -17.77 11.53
N ASP A 247 9.53 -16.57 11.52
CA ASP A 247 9.51 -15.60 10.39
C ASP A 247 8.10 -15.20 9.90
N SER A 248 7.08 -15.45 10.72
CA SER A 248 5.70 -15.44 10.28
C SER A 248 5.05 -14.05 10.28
N GLU A 249 5.70 -13.06 10.89
CA GLU A 249 5.20 -11.68 11.05
C GLU A 249 5.80 -10.73 9.99
N SER A 250 5.44 -10.94 8.72
CA SER A 250 5.76 -10.02 7.61
C SER A 250 4.90 -8.74 7.60
N GLY A 251 3.84 -8.74 8.42
CA GLY A 251 2.77 -7.74 8.42
C GLY A 251 1.75 -7.90 7.28
N LEU A 252 1.96 -8.81 6.33
CA LEU A 252 1.01 -9.06 5.24
C LEU A 252 -0.20 -9.87 5.76
N ILE A 253 -1.40 -9.41 5.42
CA ILE A 253 -2.65 -10.14 5.66
C ILE A 253 -3.36 -10.26 4.32
N ILE A 254 -3.81 -11.46 3.96
CA ILE A 254 -4.62 -11.68 2.76
C ILE A 254 -6.02 -12.17 3.16
N GLN A 255 -7.01 -11.83 2.35
CA GLN A 255 -8.36 -12.37 2.46
C GLN A 255 -8.59 -13.41 1.37
N ARG A 256 -8.82 -14.65 1.78
CA ARG A 256 -9.11 -15.77 0.88
C ARG A 256 -10.53 -15.67 0.33
N ARG A 257 -10.83 -16.49 -0.67
CA ARG A 257 -12.15 -16.51 -1.34
C ARG A 257 -13.33 -16.84 -0.43
N ASP A 258 -13.08 -17.59 0.65
CA ASP A 258 -14.07 -17.90 1.69
C ASP A 258 -14.29 -16.73 2.67
N GLY A 259 -13.61 -15.59 2.45
CA GLY A 259 -13.65 -14.42 3.31
C GLY A 259 -12.72 -14.50 4.51
N GLN A 260 -12.02 -15.62 4.72
CA GLN A 260 -11.10 -15.78 5.83
C GLN A 260 -9.85 -14.92 5.62
N ARG A 261 -9.54 -14.08 6.62
CA ARG A 261 -8.26 -13.40 6.71
C ARG A 261 -7.20 -14.38 7.22
N VAL A 262 -6.07 -14.44 6.54
CA VAL A 262 -4.93 -15.29 6.89
C VAL A 262 -3.62 -14.50 6.74
N ARG A 263 -2.57 -14.96 7.41
CA ARG A 263 -1.25 -14.32 7.42
C ARG A 263 -0.24 -15.17 6.63
N PRO A 264 0.15 -14.77 5.41
CA PRO A 264 1.17 -15.49 4.65
C PRO A 264 2.50 -15.56 5.40
N ILE A 265 3.08 -16.77 5.45
CA ILE A 265 4.46 -16.97 5.89
C ILE A 265 5.37 -16.67 4.70
N LEU A 266 6.16 -15.60 4.81
CA LEU A 266 7.06 -15.13 3.75
C LEU A 266 8.50 -15.34 4.20
N LYS A 267 9.24 -16.19 3.51
CA LYS A 267 10.63 -16.50 3.89
C LYS A 267 11.61 -15.54 3.22
N PRO A 268 12.72 -15.15 3.88
CA PRO A 268 13.67 -14.18 3.31
C PRO A 268 14.32 -14.59 1.98
N ASP A 269 14.44 -15.89 1.72
CA ASP A 269 15.06 -16.44 0.52
C ASP A 269 14.06 -16.74 -0.61
N GLN A 270 12.80 -16.30 -0.45
CA GLN A 270 11.73 -16.52 -1.41
C GLN A 270 11.32 -15.24 -2.15
N VAL A 271 11.00 -15.40 -3.43
CA VAL A 271 10.29 -14.40 -4.22
C VAL A 271 8.81 -14.75 -4.21
N THR A 272 7.93 -13.81 -3.87
CA THR A 272 6.48 -14.04 -3.83
C THR A 272 5.80 -13.34 -5.00
N LEU A 273 4.78 -13.96 -5.58
CA LEU A 273 3.93 -13.40 -6.62
C LEU A 273 2.48 -13.38 -6.14
N MET A 274 1.81 -12.25 -6.31
CA MET A 274 0.35 -12.12 -6.15
C MET A 274 -0.28 -11.68 -7.47
N VAL A 275 -1.37 -12.34 -7.85
CA VAL A 275 -2.20 -11.93 -8.98
C VAL A 275 -2.92 -10.64 -8.62
N GLY A 276 -2.92 -9.68 -9.55
CA GLY A 276 -3.73 -8.47 -9.47
C GLY A 276 -4.95 -8.55 -10.39
N THR A 277 -5.75 -7.49 -10.40
CA THR A 277 -7.00 -7.47 -11.15
C THR A 277 -6.83 -7.30 -12.65
N GLY A 278 -5.64 -6.95 -13.13
CA GLY A 278 -5.35 -6.75 -14.54
C GLY A 278 -5.68 -7.98 -15.40
N TYR A 279 -5.41 -9.19 -14.91
CA TYR A 279 -5.79 -10.42 -15.61
C TYR A 279 -7.30 -10.59 -15.76
N ASN A 280 -8.09 -10.06 -14.84
CA ASN A 280 -9.54 -10.17 -14.85
C ASN A 280 -10.23 -9.02 -15.59
N ARG A 281 -9.50 -7.94 -15.88
CA ARG A 281 -10.07 -6.67 -16.37
C ARG A 281 -9.54 -6.23 -17.71
N TRP A 282 -8.29 -6.53 -18.00
CA TRP A 282 -7.60 -5.98 -19.15
C TRP A 282 -7.46 -6.97 -20.30
N VAL A 283 -7.25 -8.26 -19.98
CA VAL A 283 -7.12 -9.35 -20.96
C VAL A 283 -8.18 -10.41 -20.70
N GLY A 284 -8.55 -11.16 -21.74
CA GLY A 284 -9.34 -12.37 -21.59
C GLY A 284 -8.43 -13.53 -21.21
N THR A 285 -8.90 -14.43 -20.35
CA THR A 285 -8.14 -15.61 -19.91
C THR A 285 -9.01 -16.86 -20.03
N SER A 286 -8.41 -18.02 -20.33
CA SER A 286 -9.13 -19.30 -20.35
C SER A 286 -9.53 -19.79 -18.95
N GLU A 287 -8.80 -19.34 -17.93
CA GLU A 287 -9.02 -19.68 -16.52
C GLU A 287 -9.03 -18.39 -15.70
N GLN A 288 -9.86 -18.34 -14.65
CA GLN A 288 -9.92 -17.18 -13.77
C GLN A 288 -8.81 -17.26 -12.71
N LEU A 289 -7.93 -16.27 -12.71
CA LEU A 289 -6.92 -16.07 -11.68
C LEU A 289 -7.44 -15.00 -10.70
N PRO A 290 -7.74 -15.35 -9.43
CA PRO A 290 -8.27 -14.38 -8.48
C PRO A 290 -7.21 -13.34 -8.14
N ALA A 291 -7.60 -12.06 -8.13
CA ALA A 291 -6.76 -11.05 -7.53
C ALA A 291 -6.68 -11.26 -6.02
N VAL A 292 -5.51 -11.01 -5.44
CA VAL A 292 -5.29 -11.21 -4.01
C VAL A 292 -5.70 -9.94 -3.26
N MET A 293 -6.80 -10.03 -2.52
CA MET A 293 -7.21 -9.00 -1.56
C MET A 293 -6.25 -9.05 -0.37
N HIS A 294 -5.54 -7.97 -0.11
CA HIS A 294 -4.51 -7.93 0.91
C HIS A 294 -4.39 -6.58 1.58
N GLY A 295 -3.87 -6.59 2.79
CA GLY A 295 -3.59 -5.39 3.59
C GLY A 295 -2.30 -5.60 4.36
N MET A 296 -1.89 -4.55 5.08
CA MET A 296 -0.68 -4.61 5.88
C MET A 296 -0.97 -4.09 7.28
N ARG A 297 -0.46 -4.79 8.28
CA ARG A 297 -0.35 -4.30 9.66
C ARG A 297 1.13 -4.20 10.01
N MET A 298 1.53 -3.07 10.56
CA MET A 298 2.89 -2.93 11.08
C MET A 298 3.09 -3.92 12.23
N PRO A 299 4.15 -4.75 12.20
CA PRO A 299 4.39 -5.72 13.26
C PRO A 299 4.82 -5.03 14.56
N GLU A 300 4.60 -5.72 15.68
CA GLU A 300 4.94 -5.20 17.00
C GLU A 300 6.38 -5.58 17.37
N VAL A 301 7.25 -4.56 17.41
CA VAL A 301 8.64 -4.71 17.84
C VAL A 301 8.85 -3.86 19.09
N LYS A 302 9.58 -4.39 20.08
CA LYS A 302 9.93 -3.62 21.28
C LYS A 302 10.83 -2.44 20.93
N MET A 303 10.34 -1.21 21.13
CA MET A 303 11.05 0.05 20.83
C MET A 303 11.32 0.88 22.10
N THR A 304 12.30 1.78 22.05
CA THR A 304 12.46 2.87 23.05
C THR A 304 11.52 4.04 22.73
N GLU A 305 11.50 5.06 23.60
CA GLU A 305 10.66 6.26 23.46
C GLU A 305 10.81 6.99 22.12
N THR A 306 12.05 7.08 21.62
CA THR A 306 12.43 7.84 20.42
C THR A 306 12.57 6.97 19.18
N GLN A 307 12.58 5.65 19.35
CA GLN A 307 12.75 4.72 18.24
C GLN A 307 11.46 4.56 17.43
N ARG A 308 11.63 4.51 16.10
CA ARG A 308 10.59 4.19 15.12
C ARG A 308 10.91 2.88 14.41
N LEU A 309 9.88 2.07 14.14
CA LEU A 309 10.03 0.84 13.35
C LEU A 309 9.78 1.18 11.88
N LEU A 310 10.74 0.84 11.03
CA LEU A 310 10.65 0.95 9.59
C LEU A 310 10.52 -0.45 8.97
N ARG A 311 9.48 -0.67 8.16
CA ARG A 311 9.28 -1.84 7.30
C ARG A 311 9.61 -1.44 5.87
N ALA A 312 10.67 -2.03 5.33
CA ALA A 312 11.11 -1.85 3.95
C ALA A 312 10.54 -2.98 3.08
N TRP A 313 9.90 -2.62 1.98
CA TRP A 313 9.28 -3.58 1.07
C TRP A 313 9.46 -3.13 -0.37
N PHE A 314 9.62 -4.10 -1.28
CA PHE A 314 9.71 -3.87 -2.70
C PHE A 314 8.73 -4.74 -3.47
N GLY A 315 8.02 -4.15 -4.42
CA GLY A 315 7.19 -4.86 -5.39
C GLY A 315 7.40 -4.36 -6.81
N LYS A 316 7.47 -5.30 -7.75
CA LYS A 316 7.48 -5.09 -9.20
C LYS A 316 6.09 -5.40 -9.75
N MET A 317 5.34 -4.35 -10.06
CA MET A 317 4.01 -4.48 -10.66
C MET A 317 4.12 -4.61 -12.17
N THR A 318 3.38 -5.56 -12.75
CA THR A 318 3.32 -5.74 -14.21
C THR A 318 2.05 -5.14 -14.78
N LEU A 319 2.21 -4.21 -15.71
CA LEU A 319 1.16 -3.46 -16.37
C LEU A 319 1.17 -3.74 -17.87
N LEU A 320 0.05 -3.51 -18.57
CA LEU A 320 0.05 -3.59 -20.03
C LEU A 320 0.81 -2.40 -20.65
N PRO A 321 1.37 -2.54 -21.86
CA PRO A 321 1.94 -1.39 -22.55
C PRO A 321 0.83 -0.42 -22.96
N SER A 322 1.17 0.87 -23.06
CA SER A 322 0.22 1.96 -23.30
C SER A 322 -0.67 1.77 -24.54
N TYR A 323 -0.14 1.14 -25.59
CA TYR A 323 -0.86 0.87 -26.85
C TYR A 323 -1.76 -0.38 -26.81
N GLN A 324 -1.68 -1.19 -25.74
CA GLN A 324 -2.43 -2.44 -25.68
C GLN A 324 -3.91 -2.16 -25.43
N ARG A 325 -4.76 -2.64 -26.33
CA ARG A 325 -6.21 -2.57 -26.17
C ARG A 325 -6.68 -3.57 -25.12
N MET A 326 -7.41 -3.06 -24.14
CA MET A 326 -8.05 -3.85 -23.08
C MET A 326 -9.41 -4.41 -23.51
N LEU A 327 -9.94 -5.40 -22.78
CA LEU A 327 -11.28 -5.96 -23.00
C LEU A 327 -12.40 -4.91 -23.03
N LYS A 328 -12.26 -3.82 -22.26
CA LYS A 328 -13.20 -2.69 -22.24
C LYS A 328 -13.14 -1.78 -23.48
N GLN A 329 -12.43 -2.20 -24.53
CA GLN A 329 -12.34 -1.51 -25.81
C GLN A 329 -11.67 -0.12 -25.75
N MET A 330 -10.85 0.11 -24.72
CA MET A 330 -9.95 1.27 -24.59
C MET A 330 -8.50 0.80 -24.47
N ASP A 331 -7.56 1.67 -24.85
CA ASP A 331 -6.14 1.37 -24.72
C ASP A 331 -5.67 1.58 -23.27
N PHE A 332 -4.68 0.79 -22.84
CA PHE A 332 -4.21 0.85 -21.47
C PHE A 332 -3.63 2.23 -21.10
N GLY A 333 -2.98 2.92 -22.04
CA GLY A 333 -2.46 4.27 -21.82
C GLY A 333 -3.57 5.29 -21.54
N GLU A 334 -4.72 5.17 -22.22
CA GLU A 334 -5.89 6.01 -21.95
C GLU A 334 -6.47 5.69 -20.57
N HIS A 335 -6.54 4.41 -20.20
CA HIS A 335 -6.97 3.99 -18.88
C HIS A 335 -6.06 4.51 -17.78
N ALA A 336 -4.74 4.33 -17.92
CA ALA A 336 -3.75 4.81 -16.96
C ALA A 336 -3.79 6.33 -16.82
N ASN A 337 -3.92 7.07 -17.92
CA ASN A 337 -4.05 8.53 -17.90
C ASN A 337 -5.36 8.98 -17.23
N THR A 338 -6.48 8.32 -17.54
CA THR A 338 -7.78 8.63 -16.91
C THR A 338 -7.74 8.36 -15.41
N THR A 339 -7.16 7.23 -14.99
CA THR A 339 -6.93 6.89 -13.59
C THR A 339 -6.03 7.94 -12.93
N ALA A 340 -4.89 8.29 -13.52
CA ALA A 340 -3.97 9.29 -12.98
C ALA A 340 -4.62 10.68 -12.84
N GLN A 341 -5.37 11.12 -13.85
CA GLN A 341 -6.13 12.38 -13.80
C GLN A 341 -7.20 12.34 -12.73
N TYR A 342 -7.91 11.22 -12.57
CA TYR A 342 -8.91 11.04 -11.52
C TYR A 342 -8.30 11.12 -10.12
N VAL A 343 -7.13 10.49 -9.89
CA VAL A 343 -6.34 10.65 -8.64
C VAL A 343 -5.97 12.12 -8.44
N GLN A 344 -5.41 12.76 -9.46
CA GLN A 344 -4.89 14.13 -9.39
C GLN A 344 -5.99 15.18 -9.17
N GLN A 345 -7.20 14.92 -9.66
CA GLN A 345 -8.38 15.78 -9.48
C GLN A 345 -9.00 15.65 -8.07
N GLY A 346 -8.40 14.82 -7.19
CA GLY A 346 -8.81 14.73 -5.79
C GLY A 346 -10.19 14.11 -5.59
N HIS A 347 -10.68 13.34 -6.57
CA HIS A 347 -11.86 12.52 -6.39
C HIS A 347 -11.55 11.40 -5.39
N GLN A 348 -11.77 11.66 -4.10
CA GLN A 348 -11.86 10.62 -3.07
C GLN A 348 -13.18 9.87 -3.24
N SER A 349 -13.35 9.16 -4.34
CA SER A 349 -14.09 7.91 -4.24
C SER A 349 -13.11 6.86 -3.71
N ASP A 350 -13.65 5.75 -3.21
CA ASP A 350 -13.02 4.53 -2.70
C ASP A 350 -12.01 3.84 -3.66
N HIS A 351 -11.42 4.60 -4.58
CA HIS A 351 -10.65 4.21 -5.72
C HIS A 351 -9.43 5.13 -5.80
N GLN A 352 -8.26 4.58 -5.44
CA GLN A 352 -6.95 4.74 -6.12
C GLN A 352 -5.78 5.08 -5.19
N LEU A 353 -4.80 4.19 -5.24
CA LEU A 353 -3.47 4.56 -5.73
C LEU A 353 -3.35 3.95 -7.14
N LEU A 354 -2.51 4.51 -8.03
CA LEU A 354 -2.06 3.76 -9.19
C LEU A 354 -1.57 2.39 -8.69
N GLY A 355 -2.22 1.34 -9.15
CA GLY A 355 -1.95 -0.01 -8.67
C GLY A 355 -2.99 -0.61 -7.75
N CYS A 356 -4.18 -0.02 -7.51
CA CYS A 356 -5.31 -0.73 -6.86
C CYS A 356 -6.58 -0.79 -7.72
N ALA A 357 -7.30 -1.90 -7.65
CA ALA A 357 -8.44 -2.19 -8.52
C ALA A 357 -9.72 -1.40 -8.19
N PRO A 358 -10.39 -0.76 -9.17
CA PRO A 358 -11.70 -0.13 -8.95
C PRO A 358 -12.82 -1.12 -8.54
N GLY A 359 -13.60 -0.87 -7.47
CA GLY A 359 -14.96 -1.41 -7.34
C GLY A 359 -15.21 -2.63 -6.44
N ARG A 360 -14.35 -2.93 -5.46
CA ARG A 360 -14.71 -3.78 -4.31
C ARG A 360 -14.23 -3.14 -3.00
N HIS A 361 -15.14 -2.39 -2.41
CA HIS A 361 -15.17 -1.78 -1.07
C HIS A 361 -13.84 -1.56 -0.34
N LEU A 362 -13.34 -0.32 -0.46
CA LEU A 362 -13.19 0.48 0.74
C LEU A 362 -14.61 0.87 1.19
N LEU A 363 -14.95 0.53 2.43
CA LEU A 363 -15.87 1.35 3.22
C LEU A 363 -14.93 2.10 4.15
N ALA A 364 -14.33 3.18 3.65
CA ALA A 364 -13.51 4.07 4.45
C ALA A 364 -13.82 5.52 4.07
N SER A 365 -14.80 6.06 4.80
CA SER A 365 -14.94 7.49 5.14
C SER A 365 -15.45 8.46 4.06
N ALA A 366 -16.71 8.30 3.63
CA ALA A 366 -17.60 9.45 3.50
C ALA A 366 -18.34 9.79 4.82
N ASP A 367 -18.09 9.03 5.90
CA ASP A 367 -19.00 9.00 7.07
C ASP A 367 -18.46 9.65 8.35
N ALA A 368 -17.25 10.19 8.37
CA ALA A 368 -16.82 10.98 9.52
C ALA A 368 -17.41 12.38 9.42
N GLU A 369 -18.49 12.64 10.16
CA GLU A 369 -18.94 14.00 10.43
C GLU A 369 -17.73 14.82 10.90
N CYS A 370 -17.41 15.88 10.17
CA CYS A 370 -16.35 16.80 10.54
C CYS A 370 -16.97 18.08 11.13
N SER A 371 -16.25 18.75 12.02
CA SER A 371 -16.72 20.00 12.63
C SER A 371 -16.38 21.19 11.75
N TYR A 372 -17.32 21.60 10.88
CA TYR A 372 -17.15 22.78 10.03
C TYR A 372 -17.14 24.08 10.85
N LYS A 373 -16.22 24.98 10.50
CA LYS A 373 -16.11 26.32 11.06
C LYS A 373 -16.49 27.34 10.00
N GLU A 374 -17.46 28.18 10.32
CA GLU A 374 -17.77 29.38 9.53
C GLU A 374 -16.77 30.46 9.88
N CYS A 375 -15.93 30.83 8.91
CA CYS A 375 -14.78 31.70 9.14
C CYS A 375 -14.82 32.93 8.23
N ILE A 376 -14.63 34.10 8.82
CA ILE A 376 -14.51 35.39 8.14
C ILE A 376 -13.13 35.99 8.37
N VAL A 377 -12.69 36.89 7.48
CA VAL A 377 -11.43 37.62 7.65
C VAL A 377 -11.55 38.59 8.83
N LYS A 378 -10.53 38.65 9.70
CA LYS A 378 -10.50 39.60 10.82
C LYS A 378 -10.43 41.05 10.30
N ALA A 379 -11.07 41.97 11.02
CA ALA A 379 -10.99 43.39 10.70
C ALA A 379 -9.53 43.88 10.68
N GLY A 380 -9.11 44.49 9.57
CA GLY A 380 -7.74 44.98 9.37
C GLY A 380 -6.70 43.91 9.01
N ALA A 381 -7.08 42.64 8.85
CA ALA A 381 -6.19 41.57 8.39
C ALA A 381 -6.33 41.32 6.87
N THR A 382 -5.25 40.82 6.26
CA THR A 382 -5.29 40.34 4.87
C THR A 382 -5.81 38.92 4.84
N ALA A 383 -6.77 38.66 3.95
CA ALA A 383 -7.31 37.33 3.71
C ALA A 383 -6.20 36.36 3.23
N PRO A 384 -6.21 35.09 3.67
CA PRO A 384 -5.36 34.06 3.07
C PRO A 384 -5.65 33.92 1.57
N SER A 385 -4.66 33.50 0.77
CA SER A 385 -4.81 33.31 -0.68
C SER A 385 -5.91 32.32 -1.06
N GLU A 386 -6.12 31.30 -0.24
CA GLU A 386 -7.16 30.28 -0.43
C GLU A 386 -8.47 30.60 0.34
N GLY A 387 -8.49 31.71 1.07
CA GLY A 387 -9.63 32.13 1.88
C GLY A 387 -9.74 31.43 3.24
N CYS A 388 -10.47 32.06 4.15
CA CYS A 388 -10.63 31.57 5.52
C CYS A 388 -11.43 30.26 5.62
N SER A 389 -12.40 30.04 4.73
CA SER A 389 -13.20 28.81 4.71
C SER A 389 -12.38 27.58 4.37
N VAL A 390 -11.28 27.73 3.62
CA VAL A 390 -10.37 26.64 3.27
C VAL A 390 -9.33 26.44 4.36
N VAL A 391 -8.54 27.48 4.65
CA VAL A 391 -7.42 27.40 5.60
C VAL A 391 -7.87 27.00 7.01
N CYS A 392 -9.06 27.38 7.45
CA CYS A 392 -9.51 27.05 8.81
C CYS A 392 -10.25 25.72 8.95
N ASN A 393 -10.60 25.07 7.84
CA ASN A 393 -11.31 23.80 7.81
C ASN A 393 -10.47 22.67 7.19
N ARG A 394 -9.25 22.96 6.77
CA ARG A 394 -8.29 21.99 6.21
C ARG A 394 -7.30 21.54 7.28
N GLY A 395 -6.87 20.28 7.19
CA GLY A 395 -5.98 19.65 8.17
C GLY A 395 -4.48 19.78 7.86
N HIS A 396 -4.00 20.89 7.29
CA HIS A 396 -2.57 21.06 6.98
C HIS A 396 -1.79 21.62 8.18
N SER A 397 -0.50 21.28 8.33
CA SER A 397 0.32 21.68 9.50
C SER A 397 0.55 23.20 9.62
N THR A 398 0.50 23.93 8.50
CA THR A 398 0.67 25.40 8.46
C THR A 398 -0.64 26.18 8.63
N ASP A 399 -1.78 25.50 8.48
CA ASP A 399 -3.11 26.11 8.48
C ASP A 399 -3.52 26.71 9.84
N PRO A 400 -3.21 26.10 11.01
CA PRO A 400 -3.56 26.69 12.31
C PRO A 400 -2.95 28.08 12.54
N ALA A 401 -1.71 28.29 12.10
CA ALA A 401 -1.02 29.57 12.22
C ALA A 401 -1.62 30.62 11.26
N ALA A 402 -1.92 30.24 10.01
CA ALA A 402 -2.53 31.14 9.03
C ALA A 402 -3.99 31.49 9.41
N CYS A 403 -4.77 30.51 9.86
CA CYS A 403 -6.14 30.69 10.32
C CYS A 403 -6.21 31.62 11.54
N SER A 404 -5.41 31.36 12.58
CA SER A 404 -5.41 32.17 13.80
C SER A 404 -4.94 33.61 13.56
N LYS A 405 -4.05 33.83 12.58
CA LYS A 405 -3.57 35.16 12.19
C LYS A 405 -4.64 36.00 11.48
N SER A 406 -5.30 35.43 10.46
CA SER A 406 -6.12 36.21 9.51
C SER A 406 -7.64 36.01 9.64
N CYS A 407 -8.11 34.98 10.35
CA CYS A 407 -9.51 34.56 10.31
C CYS A 407 -10.16 34.48 11.71
N SER A 408 -11.43 34.85 11.78
CA SER A 408 -12.30 34.67 12.95
C SER A 408 -13.33 33.60 12.63
N CYS A 409 -13.38 32.53 13.43
CA CYS A 409 -14.16 31.34 13.14
C CYS A 409 -15.15 31.03 14.25
N THR A 410 -16.34 30.56 13.87
CA THR A 410 -17.36 30.00 14.76
C THR A 410 -17.70 28.59 14.31
N ALA A 411 -17.90 27.67 15.26
CA ALA A 411 -18.37 26.33 14.92
C ALA A 411 -19.76 26.42 14.28
N SER A 412 -19.94 25.76 13.14
CA SER A 412 -21.24 25.67 12.47
C SER A 412 -22.10 24.60 13.16
N SER A 413 -23.40 24.83 13.20
CA SER A 413 -24.39 23.84 13.67
C SER A 413 -24.84 22.88 12.57
N HIS A 414 -24.40 23.09 11.32
CA HIS A 414 -24.75 22.23 10.20
C HIS A 414 -23.83 21.02 10.15
N SER A 415 -24.41 19.86 9.78
CA SER A 415 -23.59 18.69 9.47
C SER A 415 -22.67 19.00 8.29
N ALA A 416 -21.47 18.44 8.39
CA ALA A 416 -20.43 18.64 7.42
C ALA A 416 -19.69 17.34 7.19
N THR A 417 -19.24 17.19 5.96
CA THR A 417 -18.56 16.00 5.46
C THR A 417 -17.15 16.41 5.06
N SER A 418 -16.16 15.58 5.36
CA SER A 418 -14.80 15.82 4.87
C SER A 418 -14.75 15.54 3.37
N CYS A 419 -14.41 16.54 2.57
CA CYS A 419 -14.15 16.42 1.13
C CYS A 419 -12.72 16.86 0.83
N TRP A 420 -11.86 15.93 0.40
CA TRP A 420 -10.45 16.18 0.03
C TRP A 420 -9.70 17.07 1.02
N MET A 421 -9.41 16.53 2.20
CA MET A 421 -8.70 17.18 3.31
C MET A 421 -9.34 18.45 3.87
N LEU A 422 -10.52 18.85 3.38
CA LEU A 422 -11.27 20.02 3.79
C LEU A 422 -12.61 19.58 4.41
N CYS A 423 -12.94 20.08 5.60
CA CYS A 423 -14.29 19.93 6.12
C CYS A 423 -15.24 20.85 5.34
N VAL A 424 -16.31 20.29 4.76
CA VAL A 424 -17.24 21.03 3.90
C VAL A 424 -18.67 20.86 4.40
N LYS A 425 -19.39 21.97 4.51
CA LYS A 425 -20.80 22.00 4.88
C LYS A 425 -21.64 21.20 3.87
N ASP A 426 -22.52 20.33 4.37
CA ASP A 426 -23.49 19.63 3.51
C ASP A 426 -24.43 20.62 2.83
N LEU A 427 -24.91 20.26 1.64
CA LEU A 427 -25.84 21.09 0.88
C LEU A 427 -27.27 20.97 1.43
N ASP A 428 -27.97 22.09 1.54
CA ASP A 428 -29.40 22.08 1.88
C ASP A 428 -30.30 21.81 0.64
N THR A 429 -29.71 21.75 -0.55
CA THR A 429 -30.43 21.69 -1.84
C THR A 429 -30.81 20.27 -2.28
N CYS A 430 -30.26 19.22 -1.66
CA CYS A 430 -30.58 17.83 -1.95
C CYS A 430 -30.37 16.93 -0.72
N ALA A 431 -31.03 15.77 -0.69
CA ALA A 431 -30.88 14.82 0.42
C ALA A 431 -29.41 14.36 0.56
N ARG A 432 -28.92 14.18 1.80
CA ARG A 432 -27.52 13.77 2.07
C ARG A 432 -27.08 12.52 1.32
N SER A 433 -27.99 11.56 1.14
CA SER A 433 -27.74 10.32 0.39
C SER A 433 -27.54 10.53 -1.13
N LYS A 434 -27.82 11.72 -1.63
CA LYS A 434 -27.61 12.16 -3.03
C LYS A 434 -26.56 13.26 -3.13
N GLN A 435 -25.73 13.40 -2.10
CA GLN A 435 -24.64 14.36 -2.10
C GLN A 435 -23.31 13.60 -2.17
N SER A 436 -22.43 14.05 -3.05
CA SER A 436 -21.08 13.53 -3.18
C SER A 436 -20.06 14.67 -3.09
N CYS A 437 -18.82 14.33 -2.74
CA CYS A 437 -17.71 15.29 -2.82
C CYS A 437 -17.23 15.41 -4.27
N SER A 438 -17.00 16.64 -4.72
CA SER A 438 -16.32 16.97 -5.97
C SER A 438 -15.20 17.96 -5.65
N GLY A 439 -13.97 17.46 -5.58
CA GLY A 439 -12.85 18.20 -5.00
C GLY A 439 -13.13 18.64 -3.55
N GLN A 440 -12.92 19.92 -3.26
CA GLN A 440 -13.16 20.54 -1.96
C GLN A 440 -14.59 21.10 -1.80
N THR A 441 -15.56 20.58 -2.57
CA THR A 441 -16.95 21.03 -2.55
C THR A 441 -17.93 19.86 -2.49
N ARG A 442 -19.12 20.11 -1.94
CA ARG A 442 -20.25 19.18 -2.02
C ARG A 442 -21.06 19.49 -3.27
N VAL A 443 -21.49 18.45 -3.98
CA VAL A 443 -22.36 18.55 -5.14
C VAL A 443 -23.53 17.57 -4.99
N CYS A 444 -24.67 17.91 -5.60
CA CYS A 444 -25.77 16.97 -5.73
C CYS A 444 -25.51 16.04 -6.91
N SER A 445 -25.63 14.73 -6.68
CA SER A 445 -25.55 13.67 -7.70
C SER A 445 -26.90 13.35 -8.32
#